data_AF-A0A2H9SSR6-F1
#
_entry.id   AF-A0A2H9SSR6-F1
#
_cell.length_a   1.000
_cell.length_b   1.000
_cell.length_c   1.000
_cell.angle_alpha   90.00
_cell.angle_beta   90.00
_cell.angle_gamma   90.00
#
_symmetry.space_group_name_H-M   'P 1'
#
loop_
_entity.id
_entity.type
_entity.pdbx_description
1 polymer ?
#
loop_
_entity_poly.entity_id
_entity_poly.type
_entity_poly.pdbx_seq_one_letter_code
_entity_poly.pdbx_strand_id
1 'polypeptide(L)'
;MIRRLSFFTLVEILIVFLILSLVTAVVGINISKALEEQRFRTEVDIVLGELRLAQDLMLILKADVQVKFAQGTEGINYSIETESQTTKNWVNSLKRPHPKLKTIRGISFKDELDLPTVPGAIVIHFLSKGSVMSRGILRLSNSSDAVNVPSWAQVKVINLYGYPHPIVSTTPSKNDPIDLPQLDASADAGVTNFTRNEIRNLIPPGEDEEGEEE
;
A
#
# COMPACT_ATOMS: atom_id res chain seq x y z
N MET A 1 -42.64 17.69 -57.69
CA MET A 1 -42.46 17.10 -56.35
C MET A 1 -41.89 18.18 -55.43
N ILE A 2 -42.75 18.92 -54.73
CA ILE A 2 -42.33 20.07 -53.90
C ILE A 2 -41.78 19.52 -52.58
N ARG A 3 -40.47 19.62 -52.37
CA ARG A 3 -39.83 19.34 -51.06
C ARG A 3 -40.29 20.43 -50.09
N ARG A 4 -41.06 20.05 -49.07
CA ARG A 4 -41.36 20.93 -47.94
C ARG A 4 -40.07 21.17 -47.16
N LEU A 5 -39.57 22.40 -47.19
CA LEU A 5 -38.51 22.86 -46.29
C LEU A 5 -39.16 23.01 -44.90
N SER A 6 -38.83 22.10 -43.99
CA SER A 6 -39.24 22.27 -42.59
C SER A 6 -38.33 23.30 -41.94
N PHE A 7 -38.92 24.41 -41.51
CA PHE A 7 -38.20 25.42 -40.73
C PHE A 7 -38.26 25.00 -39.26
N PHE A 8 -37.09 24.80 -38.65
CA PHE A 8 -36.99 24.56 -37.21
C PHE A 8 -37.58 25.74 -36.45
N THR A 9 -38.51 25.45 -35.55
CA THR A 9 -39.06 26.51 -34.69
C THR A 9 -38.02 26.91 -33.64
N LEU A 10 -38.03 28.17 -33.21
CA LEU A 10 -37.14 28.64 -32.15
C LEU A 10 -37.29 27.81 -30.87
N VAL A 11 -38.52 27.35 -30.58
CA VAL A 11 -38.84 26.46 -29.45
C VAL A 11 -38.13 25.11 -29.57
N GLU A 12 -38.13 24.51 -30.76
CA GLU A 12 -37.46 23.23 -31.00
C GLU A 12 -35.95 23.31 -30.78
N ILE A 13 -35.32 24.41 -31.23
CA ILE A 13 -33.89 24.66 -30.98
C ILE A 13 -33.60 24.84 -29.48
N LEU A 14 -34.46 25.55 -28.74
CA LEU A 14 -34.32 25.70 -27.29
C LEU A 14 -34.44 24.35 -26.55
N ILE A 15 -35.38 23.49 -26.97
CA ILE A 15 -35.53 22.15 -26.39
C ILE A 15 -34.28 21.31 -26.63
N VAL A 16 -33.70 21.37 -27.84
CA VAL A 16 -32.46 20.65 -28.15
C VAL A 16 -31.30 21.12 -27.26
N PHE A 17 -31.13 22.43 -27.07
CA PHE A 17 -30.11 22.95 -26.16
C PHE A 17 -30.32 22.54 -24.70
N LEU A 18 -31.58 22.51 -24.25
CA LEU A 18 -31.91 22.05 -22.90
C LEU A 18 -31.51 20.58 -22.71
N ILE A 19 -31.84 19.72 -23.68
CA ILE A 19 -31.47 18.29 -23.62
C ILE A 19 -29.93 18.14 -23.67
N LEU A 20 -29.24 18.85 -24.56
CA LEU A 20 -27.79 18.78 -24.69
C LEU A 20 -27.06 19.24 -23.41
N SER A 21 -27.52 20.34 -22.80
CA SER A 21 -26.95 20.83 -21.53
C SER A 21 -27.15 19.84 -20.37
N LEU A 22 -28.31 19.18 -20.31
CA LEU A 22 -28.57 18.16 -19.30
C LEU A 22 -27.66 16.93 -19.48
N VAL A 23 -27.50 16.45 -20.71
CA VAL A 23 -26.60 15.31 -21.02
C VAL A 23 -25.15 15.65 -20.68
N THR A 24 -24.66 16.81 -21.11
CA THR A 24 -23.28 17.23 -20.82
C THR A 24 -23.00 17.40 -19.33
N ALA A 25 -23.97 17.90 -18.55
CA ALA A 25 -23.83 17.99 -17.10
C ALA A 25 -23.68 16.61 -16.44
N VAL A 26 -24.50 15.63 -16.82
CA VAL A 26 -24.42 14.26 -16.29
C VAL A 26 -23.08 13.60 -16.66
N VAL A 27 -22.64 13.77 -17.90
CA VAL A 27 -21.33 13.25 -18.36
C VAL A 27 -20.19 13.89 -17.57
N GLY A 28 -20.22 15.20 -17.34
CA GLY A 28 -19.20 15.91 -16.57
C GLY A 28 -19.03 15.38 -15.15
N ILE A 29 -20.15 15.09 -14.46
CA ILE A 29 -20.12 14.53 -13.10
C ILE A 29 -19.46 13.15 -13.09
N ASN A 30 -19.79 12.29 -14.06
CA ASN A 30 -19.23 10.94 -14.14
C ASN A 30 -17.72 10.96 -14.44
N ILE A 31 -17.28 11.83 -15.33
CA ILE A 31 -15.85 12.00 -15.65
C ILE A 31 -15.08 12.47 -14.41
N SER A 32 -15.61 13.45 -13.66
CA SER A 32 -14.94 13.95 -12.45
C SER A 32 -14.75 12.84 -11.41
N LYS A 33 -15.77 12.00 -11.19
CA LYS A 33 -15.69 10.86 -10.27
C LYS A 33 -14.67 9.82 -10.72
N ALA A 34 -14.68 9.47 -12.00
CA ALA A 34 -13.73 8.50 -12.56
C ALA A 34 -12.28 9.01 -12.45
N LEU A 35 -12.08 10.32 -12.66
CA LEU A 35 -10.76 10.94 -12.58
C LEU A 35 -10.25 11.03 -11.13
N GLU A 36 -11.12 11.29 -10.16
CA GLU A 36 -10.77 11.23 -8.72
C GLU A 36 -10.37 9.80 -8.30
N GLU A 37 -11.16 8.81 -8.73
CA GLU A 37 -10.85 7.39 -8.47
C GLU A 37 -9.52 6.96 -9.09
N GLN A 38 -9.25 7.38 -10.33
CA GLN A 38 -8.00 7.08 -11.00
C GLN A 38 -6.81 7.69 -10.25
N ARG A 39 -6.92 8.95 -9.82
CA ARG A 39 -5.86 9.62 -9.05
C ARG A 39 -5.59 8.91 -7.73
N PHE A 40 -6.64 8.52 -7.01
CA PHE A 40 -6.50 7.76 -5.77
C PHE A 40 -5.78 6.43 -6.01
N ARG A 41 -6.17 5.67 -7.03
CA ARG A 41 -5.51 4.40 -7.40
C ARG A 41 -4.03 4.60 -7.74
N THR A 42 -3.71 5.62 -8.54
CA THR A 42 -2.32 5.95 -8.88
C THR A 42 -1.50 6.29 -7.64
N GLU A 43 -2.04 7.07 -6.70
CA GLU A 43 -1.35 7.37 -5.44
C GLU A 43 -1.15 6.12 -4.57
N VAL A 44 -2.12 5.21 -4.52
CA VAL A 44 -1.98 3.92 -3.83
C VAL A 44 -0.88 3.06 -4.48
N ASP A 45 -0.81 3.03 -5.80
CA ASP A 45 0.23 2.28 -6.53
C ASP A 45 1.61 2.86 -6.31
N ILE A 46 1.73 4.19 -6.18
CA ILE A 46 2.98 4.85 -5.77
C ILE A 46 3.38 4.38 -4.38
N VAL A 47 2.49 4.46 -3.39
CA VAL A 47 2.79 3.99 -2.02
C VAL A 47 3.20 2.52 -2.01
N LEU A 48 2.50 1.67 -2.77
CA LEU A 48 2.81 0.26 -2.89
C LEU A 48 4.20 0.03 -3.52
N GLY A 49 4.54 0.78 -4.56
CA GLY A 49 5.84 0.74 -5.22
C GLY A 49 6.97 1.13 -4.27
N GLU A 50 6.76 2.15 -3.44
CA GLU A 50 7.75 2.63 -2.47
C GLU A 50 7.96 1.63 -1.32
N LEU A 51 6.90 0.96 -0.85
CA LEU A 51 7.03 -0.12 0.14
C LEU A 51 7.78 -1.33 -0.42
N ARG A 52 7.51 -1.70 -1.68
CA ARG A 52 8.25 -2.78 -2.36
C ARG A 52 9.72 -2.39 -2.55
N LEU A 53 9.97 -1.15 -2.95
CA LEU A 53 11.33 -0.62 -3.08
C LEU A 53 12.06 -0.66 -1.72
N ALA A 54 11.41 -0.29 -0.62
CA ALA A 54 12.00 -0.37 0.71
C ALA A 54 12.36 -1.81 1.10
N GLN A 55 11.49 -2.78 0.81
CA GLN A 55 11.78 -4.20 0.99
C GLN A 55 12.97 -4.66 0.12
N ASP A 56 13.01 -4.26 -1.15
CA ASP A 56 14.10 -4.62 -2.06
C ASP A 56 15.43 -4.01 -1.59
N LEU A 57 15.42 -2.75 -1.14
CA LEU A 57 16.60 -2.07 -0.59
C LEU A 57 17.10 -2.77 0.67
N MET A 58 16.20 -3.18 1.57
CA MET A 58 16.56 -3.95 2.76
C MET A 58 17.29 -5.25 2.40
N LEU A 59 16.78 -5.98 1.41
CA LEU A 59 17.35 -7.26 0.97
C LEU A 59 18.67 -7.10 0.22
N ILE A 60 18.75 -6.13 -0.70
CA ILE A 60 19.90 -5.93 -1.59
C ILE A 60 21.05 -5.26 -0.85
N LEU A 61 20.76 -4.20 -0.10
CA LEU A 61 21.79 -3.40 0.59
C LEU A 61 22.13 -3.95 1.97
N LYS A 62 21.36 -4.91 2.48
CA LYS A 62 21.47 -5.42 3.86
C LYS A 62 21.45 -4.29 4.89
N ALA A 63 20.69 -3.24 4.62
CA ALA A 63 20.57 -2.05 5.44
C ALA A 63 19.16 -1.90 6.00
N ASP A 64 19.04 -1.31 7.18
CA ASP A 64 17.74 -0.97 7.74
C ASP A 64 17.15 0.21 6.99
N VAL A 65 15.90 0.05 6.55
CA VAL A 65 15.14 1.02 5.75
C VAL A 65 13.87 1.40 6.50
N GLN A 66 13.52 2.69 6.45
CA GLN A 66 12.34 3.23 7.09
C GLN A 66 11.53 4.02 6.07
N VAL A 67 10.23 3.74 5.99
CA VAL A 67 9.29 4.52 5.19
C VAL A 67 8.46 5.36 6.15
N LYS A 68 8.58 6.68 6.03
CA LYS A 68 7.88 7.65 6.88
C LYS A 68 6.78 8.34 6.09
N PHE A 69 5.60 8.45 6.68
CA PHE A 69 4.49 9.25 6.20
C PHE A 69 4.23 10.36 7.19
N ALA A 70 4.09 11.60 6.72
CA ALA A 70 3.80 12.75 7.57
C ALA A 70 2.69 13.60 6.93
N GLN A 71 1.74 14.04 7.74
CA GLN A 71 0.68 14.92 7.28
C GLN A 71 1.27 16.30 6.91
N GLY A 72 1.13 16.70 5.64
CA GLY A 72 1.50 18.02 5.16
C GLY A 72 0.29 18.94 4.95
N THR A 73 0.55 20.19 4.55
CA THR A 73 -0.49 21.20 4.31
C THR A 73 -1.33 20.94 3.05
N GLU A 74 -0.72 20.37 2.01
CA GLU A 74 -1.34 20.14 0.68
C GLU A 74 -1.61 18.66 0.38
N GLY A 75 -1.37 17.78 1.35
CA GLY A 75 -1.37 16.33 1.16
C GLY A 75 -0.40 15.65 2.11
N ILE A 76 -0.22 14.34 1.91
CA ILE A 76 0.68 13.53 2.72
C ILE A 76 2.05 13.49 2.07
N ASN A 77 3.07 13.81 2.86
CA ASN A 77 4.46 13.67 2.47
C ASN A 77 4.93 12.26 2.85
N TYR A 78 5.75 11.65 2.01
CA TYR A 78 6.40 10.40 2.33
C TYR A 78 7.89 10.46 2.00
N SER A 79 8.70 9.72 2.75
CA SER A 79 10.15 9.66 2.55
C SER A 79 10.70 8.29 2.93
N ILE A 80 11.69 7.83 2.17
CA ILE A 80 12.46 6.62 2.47
C ILE A 80 13.80 7.06 3.07
N GLU A 81 14.11 6.54 4.25
CA GLU A 81 15.38 6.75 4.93
C GLU A 81 16.10 5.41 5.10
N THR A 82 17.43 5.41 4.97
CA THR A 82 18.27 4.22 5.18
C THR A 82 19.29 4.52 6.26
N GLU A 83 19.45 3.63 7.23
CA GLU A 83 20.37 3.84 8.37
C GLU A 83 21.85 3.65 7.99
N SER A 84 22.14 2.79 7.01
CA SER A 84 23.52 2.49 6.62
C SER A 84 24.12 3.58 5.73
N GLN A 85 25.46 3.68 5.76
CA GLN A 85 26.26 4.45 4.79
C GLN A 85 26.18 3.81 3.40
N THR A 86 25.00 3.84 2.80
CA THR A 86 24.79 3.42 1.41
C THR A 86 25.68 4.30 0.53
N THR A 87 26.26 3.71 -0.52
CA THR A 87 27.11 4.44 -1.48
C THR A 87 26.45 5.75 -1.92
N LYS A 88 27.20 6.87 -1.92
CA LYS A 88 26.69 8.25 -2.14
C LYS A 88 25.70 8.39 -3.31
N ASN A 89 25.81 7.55 -4.33
CA ASN A 89 24.94 7.53 -5.51
C ASN A 89 23.48 7.11 -5.20
N TRP A 90 23.29 6.15 -4.29
CA TRP A 90 21.95 5.69 -3.87
C TRP A 90 21.26 6.73 -2.98
N VAL A 91 22.02 7.35 -2.07
CA VAL A 91 21.50 8.41 -1.19
C VAL A 91 20.93 9.58 -1.99
N ASN A 92 21.58 9.97 -3.10
CA ASN A 92 21.08 11.03 -3.96
C ASN A 92 19.82 10.65 -4.76
N SER A 93 19.63 9.35 -5.03
CA SER A 93 18.44 8.85 -5.71
C SER A 93 17.24 8.74 -4.76
N LEU A 94 17.50 8.40 -3.49
CA LEU A 94 16.50 8.33 -2.41
C LEU A 94 16.08 9.70 -1.88
N LYS A 95 16.98 10.69 -1.94
CA LYS A 95 16.68 12.08 -1.54
C LYS A 95 15.92 12.89 -2.59
N ARG A 96 15.51 12.28 -3.70
CA ARG A 96 14.72 12.99 -4.71
C ARG A 96 13.39 13.42 -4.11
N PRO A 97 12.90 14.62 -4.47
CA PRO A 97 11.61 15.08 -3.97
C PRO A 97 10.52 14.13 -4.48
N HIS A 98 9.91 13.39 -3.56
CA HIS A 98 8.78 12.54 -3.87
C HIS A 98 7.53 13.40 -4.10
N PRO A 99 6.66 13.02 -5.07
CA PRO A 99 5.41 13.72 -5.28
C PRO A 99 4.51 13.60 -4.05
N LYS A 100 3.93 14.71 -3.59
CA LYS A 100 2.97 14.70 -2.48
C LYS A 100 1.72 13.92 -2.86
N LEU A 101 1.19 13.12 -1.93
CA LEU A 101 -0.08 12.41 -2.09
C LEU A 101 -1.22 13.39 -1.79
N LYS A 102 -1.92 13.86 -2.82
CA LYS A 102 -2.96 14.90 -2.69
C LYS A 102 -4.35 14.31 -2.50
N THR A 103 -4.55 13.11 -3.04
CA THR A 103 -5.83 12.41 -3.08
C THR A 103 -5.98 11.53 -1.85
N ILE A 104 -4.91 10.86 -1.41
CA ILE A 104 -4.86 10.20 -0.10
C ILE A 104 -4.75 11.27 0.98
N ARG A 105 -5.77 11.35 1.84
CA ARG A 105 -5.86 12.35 2.91
C ARG A 105 -5.72 11.76 4.30
N GLY A 106 -6.01 10.46 4.43
CA GLY A 106 -5.91 9.72 5.66
C GLY A 106 -5.04 8.49 5.46
N ILE A 107 -4.06 8.33 6.34
CA ILE A 107 -3.27 7.12 6.48
C ILE A 107 -3.37 6.68 7.93
N SER A 108 -3.60 5.40 8.15
CA SER A 108 -3.54 4.76 9.46
C SER A 108 -2.75 3.47 9.33
N PHE A 109 -1.86 3.23 10.29
CA PHE A 109 -1.13 1.98 10.39
C PHE A 109 -1.45 1.36 11.74
N LYS A 110 -2.06 0.17 11.71
CA LYS A 110 -2.29 -0.63 12.91
C LYS A 110 -1.20 -1.68 12.99
N ASP A 111 -0.19 -1.43 13.81
CA ASP A 111 0.87 -2.39 14.14
C ASP A 111 0.38 -3.36 15.23
N GLU A 112 0.88 -4.59 15.22
CA GLU A 112 0.63 -5.56 16.30
C GLU A 112 1.43 -5.23 17.56
N LEU A 113 2.55 -4.52 17.41
CA LEU A 113 3.43 -4.15 18.52
C LEU A 113 2.99 -2.87 19.26
N ASP A 114 1.91 -2.21 18.80
CA ASP A 114 1.39 -0.93 19.33
C ASP A 114 2.51 0.07 19.68
N LEU A 115 3.54 0.11 18.82
CA LEU A 115 4.68 1.00 19.00
C LEU A 115 4.17 2.45 19.03
N PRO A 116 4.72 3.32 19.89
CA PRO A 116 4.24 4.69 20.04
C PRO A 116 4.40 5.45 18.72
N THR A 117 3.33 5.49 17.92
CA THR A 117 3.26 6.35 16.74
C THR A 117 3.24 7.79 17.20
N VAL A 118 4.21 8.58 16.75
CA VAL A 118 4.18 10.03 16.93
C VAL A 118 2.90 10.56 16.27
N PRO A 119 2.09 11.38 16.96
CA PRO A 119 0.86 11.90 16.38
C PRO A 119 1.14 12.61 15.04
N GLY A 120 0.55 12.11 13.96
CA GLY A 120 0.70 12.67 12.60
C GLY A 120 1.91 12.17 11.80
N ALA A 121 2.70 11.23 12.32
CA ALA A 121 3.76 10.56 11.58
C ALA A 121 3.68 9.03 11.72
N ILE A 122 3.57 8.32 10.60
CA ILE A 122 3.56 6.86 10.54
C ILE A 122 4.91 6.40 10.02
N VAL A 123 5.54 5.47 10.72
CA VAL A 123 6.84 4.91 10.32
C VAL A 123 6.70 3.41 10.16
N ILE A 124 7.13 2.89 9.02
CA ILE A 124 7.16 1.47 8.70
C ILE A 124 8.62 1.06 8.59
N HIS A 125 9.01 0.06 9.37
CA HIS A 125 10.38 -0.38 9.50
C HIS A 125 10.64 -1.65 8.67
N PHE A 126 11.79 -1.69 8.01
CA PHE A 126 12.30 -2.82 7.23
C PHE A 126 13.72 -3.08 7.73
N LEU A 127 13.88 -4.08 8.58
CA LEU A 127 15.12 -4.41 9.28
C LEU A 127 15.86 -5.53 8.54
N SER A 128 17.07 -5.25 8.09
CA SER A 128 17.87 -6.20 7.31
C SER A 128 18.34 -7.38 8.17
N LYS A 129 18.60 -7.13 9.45
CA LYS A 129 19.00 -8.16 10.42
C LYS A 129 17.81 -9.05 10.74
N GLY A 130 17.81 -10.23 10.13
CA GLY A 130 16.71 -11.20 10.25
C GLY A 130 15.60 -11.02 9.22
N SER A 131 15.75 -10.07 8.28
CA SER A 131 14.72 -9.78 7.27
C SER A 131 13.33 -9.60 7.90
N VAL A 132 13.27 -8.76 8.93
CA VAL A 132 12.06 -8.50 9.70
C VAL A 132 11.47 -7.18 9.22
N MET A 133 10.16 -7.13 9.07
CA MET A 133 9.42 -5.92 8.67
C MET A 133 8.39 -5.56 9.74
N SER A 134 7.91 -4.32 9.76
CA SER A 134 6.73 -3.97 10.54
C SER A 134 5.56 -4.86 10.12
N ARG A 135 4.87 -5.44 11.11
CA ARG A 135 3.71 -6.30 10.89
C ARG A 135 2.45 -5.50 11.22
N GLY A 136 1.54 -5.41 10.28
CA GLY A 136 0.35 -4.59 10.49
C GLY A 136 -0.41 -4.30 9.24
N ILE A 137 -1.37 -3.41 9.39
CA ILE A 137 -2.27 -3.04 8.31
C ILE A 137 -2.21 -1.56 8.06
N LEU A 138 -1.76 -1.21 6.85
CA LEU A 138 -1.71 0.15 6.36
C LEU A 138 -2.99 0.45 5.59
N ARG A 139 -3.80 1.36 6.12
CA ARG A 139 -5.04 1.82 5.52
C ARG A 139 -4.85 3.19 4.89
N LEU A 140 -5.19 3.28 3.61
CA LEU A 140 -5.13 4.49 2.79
C LEU A 140 -6.55 4.92 2.45
N SER A 141 -6.90 6.18 2.67
CA SER A 141 -8.21 6.72 2.33
C SER A 141 -8.15 8.13 1.74
N ASN A 142 -9.11 8.46 0.88
CA ASN A 142 -9.34 9.83 0.42
C ASN A 142 -10.12 10.70 1.44
N SER A 143 -10.55 10.11 2.56
CA SER A 143 -11.07 10.84 3.73
C SER A 143 -9.92 11.22 4.67
N SER A 144 -10.07 12.31 5.43
CA SER A 144 -9.11 12.69 6.49
C SER A 144 -9.12 11.71 7.67
N ASP A 145 -10.26 11.07 7.95
CA ASP A 145 -10.35 9.98 8.91
C ASP A 145 -10.14 8.65 8.19
N ALA A 146 -8.99 8.02 8.44
CA ALA A 146 -8.64 6.72 7.91
C ALA A 146 -9.25 5.55 8.71
N VAL A 147 -9.78 5.80 9.91
CA VAL A 147 -10.36 4.78 10.79
C VAL A 147 -11.87 4.71 10.58
N ASN A 148 -12.58 5.84 10.75
CA ASN A 148 -14.02 5.94 10.53
C ASN A 148 -14.31 6.52 9.15
N VAL A 149 -14.01 5.73 8.12
CA VAL A 149 -14.16 6.18 6.75
C VAL A 149 -15.65 6.25 6.37
N PRO A 150 -16.15 7.40 5.86
CA PRO A 150 -17.52 7.52 5.40
C PRO A 150 -17.79 6.64 4.16
N SER A 151 -19.06 6.30 3.92
CA SER A 151 -19.45 5.36 2.85
C SER A 151 -19.09 5.78 1.42
N TRP A 152 -18.91 7.09 1.19
CA TRP A 152 -18.53 7.64 -0.11
C TRP A 152 -17.01 7.62 -0.34
N ALA A 153 -16.21 7.43 0.72
CA ALA A 153 -14.77 7.51 0.63
C ALA A 153 -14.15 6.19 0.15
N GLN A 154 -13.12 6.33 -0.65
CA GLN A 154 -12.34 5.22 -1.17
C GLN A 154 -11.34 4.78 -0.12
N VAL A 155 -11.17 3.46 -0.02
CA VAL A 155 -10.25 2.84 0.94
C VAL A 155 -9.48 1.75 0.24
N LYS A 156 -8.17 1.74 0.49
CA LYS A 156 -7.29 0.61 0.18
C LYS A 156 -6.55 0.19 1.42
N VAL A 157 -6.32 -1.11 1.51
CA VAL A 157 -5.65 -1.74 2.63
C VAL A 157 -4.41 -2.45 2.09
N ILE A 158 -3.29 -2.31 2.78
CA ILE A 158 -2.04 -2.98 2.48
C ILE A 158 -1.65 -3.77 3.73
N ASN A 159 -1.54 -5.08 3.57
CA ASN A 159 -1.17 -5.99 4.66
C ASN A 159 0.35 -6.19 4.65
N LEU A 160 0.98 -5.96 5.80
CA LEU A 160 2.39 -6.24 6.03
C LEU A 160 2.51 -7.42 6.98
N TYR A 161 3.09 -8.52 6.49
CA TYR A 161 3.15 -9.80 7.21
C TYR A 161 4.29 -9.86 8.25
N GLY A 162 5.18 -8.88 8.27
CA GLY A 162 6.34 -8.85 9.15
C GLY A 162 7.59 -9.53 8.61
N TYR A 163 7.52 -10.10 7.40
CA TYR A 163 8.64 -10.69 6.66
C TYR A 163 8.52 -10.37 5.16
N PRO A 164 9.61 -10.50 4.38
CA PRO A 164 9.59 -10.30 2.94
C PRO A 164 8.54 -11.15 2.24
N HIS A 165 7.50 -10.50 1.76
CA HIS A 165 6.41 -11.13 1.03
C HIS A 165 5.96 -10.16 -0.07
N PRO A 166 5.43 -10.64 -1.21
CA PRO A 166 4.77 -9.77 -2.16
C PRO A 166 3.75 -8.84 -1.49
N ILE A 167 4.05 -7.54 -1.46
CA ILE A 167 3.16 -6.52 -0.91
C ILE A 167 2.07 -6.24 -1.93
N VAL A 168 0.81 -6.39 -1.54
CA VAL A 168 -0.37 -6.18 -2.39
C VAL A 168 -1.38 -5.28 -1.71
N SER A 169 -2.14 -4.51 -2.50
CA SER A 169 -3.25 -3.71 -2.01
C SER A 169 -4.58 -4.41 -2.25
N THR A 170 -5.46 -4.40 -1.26
CA THR A 170 -6.80 -4.98 -1.30
C THR A 170 -7.85 -3.90 -1.02
N THR A 171 -9.07 -4.12 -1.50
CA THR A 171 -10.23 -3.29 -1.10
C THR A 171 -10.82 -3.94 0.15
N PRO A 172 -11.08 -3.19 1.23
CA PRO A 172 -11.68 -3.77 2.43
C PRO A 172 -13.08 -4.30 2.08
N SER A 173 -13.33 -5.58 2.38
CA SER A 173 -14.67 -6.16 2.29
C SER A 173 -15.51 -5.66 3.46
N LYS A 174 -16.81 -5.47 3.24
CA LYS A 174 -17.76 -5.02 4.27
C LYS A 174 -17.89 -6.02 5.45
N ASN A 175 -17.47 -7.26 5.23
CA ASN A 175 -17.52 -8.37 6.18
C ASN A 175 -16.15 -8.90 6.60
N ASP A 176 -15.05 -8.38 6.04
CA ASP A 176 -13.72 -8.75 6.54
C ASP A 176 -13.37 -7.76 7.64
N PRO A 177 -13.33 -8.18 8.92
CA PRO A 177 -12.58 -7.43 9.89
C PRO A 177 -11.16 -7.25 9.34
N ILE A 178 -10.61 -6.05 9.55
CA ILE A 178 -9.22 -5.72 9.25
C ILE A 178 -8.36 -6.53 10.22
N ASP A 179 -8.28 -7.83 9.96
CA ASP A 179 -7.57 -8.81 10.77
C ASP A 179 -6.12 -8.77 10.38
N LEU A 180 -5.27 -8.60 11.39
CA LEU A 180 -3.82 -8.68 11.23
C LEU A 180 -3.50 -9.95 10.44
N PRO A 181 -2.56 -9.86 9.47
CA PRO A 181 -2.19 -11.03 8.68
C PRO A 181 -1.85 -12.18 9.63
N GLN A 182 -2.63 -13.25 9.58
CA GLN A 182 -2.35 -14.45 10.37
C GLN A 182 -1.03 -15.01 9.86
N LEU A 183 -0.08 -15.20 10.77
CA LEU A 183 1.14 -15.92 10.46
C LEU A 183 0.71 -17.36 10.17
N ASP A 184 0.81 -17.81 8.92
CA ASP A 184 0.53 -19.19 8.56
C ASP A 184 1.54 -20.09 9.32
N ALA A 185 1.14 -20.57 10.49
CA ALA A 185 1.96 -21.46 11.33
C ALA A 185 2.42 -22.72 10.58
N SER A 186 1.76 -23.06 9.46
CA SER A 186 2.14 -24.14 8.57
C SER A 186 3.41 -23.86 7.74
N ALA A 187 3.68 -22.60 7.38
CA ALA A 187 4.85 -22.25 6.59
C ALA A 187 6.14 -22.37 7.42
N ASP A 188 6.12 -21.84 8.64
CA ASP A 188 7.24 -21.97 9.60
C ASP A 188 7.46 -23.42 10.03
N ALA A 189 6.39 -24.18 10.30
CA ALA A 189 6.52 -25.60 10.62
C ALA A 189 7.08 -26.41 9.43
N GLY A 190 6.70 -26.09 8.20
CA GLY A 190 7.20 -26.74 6.99
C GLY A 190 8.69 -26.51 6.77
N VAL A 191 9.15 -25.26 6.88
CA VAL A 191 10.57 -24.92 6.74
C VAL A 191 11.40 -25.52 7.88
N THR A 192 10.92 -25.41 9.13
CA THR A 192 11.62 -25.97 10.29
C THR A 192 11.73 -27.50 10.20
N ASN A 193 10.68 -28.19 9.74
CA ASN A 193 10.71 -29.65 9.56
C ASN A 193 11.58 -30.06 8.36
N PHE A 194 11.62 -29.27 7.29
CA PHE A 194 12.49 -29.52 6.15
C PHE A 194 13.97 -29.40 6.55
N THR A 195 14.35 -28.32 7.24
CA THR A 195 15.72 -28.11 7.72
C THR A 195 16.13 -29.16 8.76
N ARG A 196 15.21 -29.57 9.64
CA ARG A 196 15.44 -30.65 10.61
C ARG A 196 15.70 -32.00 9.94
N ASN A 197 14.96 -32.29 8.87
CA ASN A 197 15.16 -33.51 8.08
C ASN A 197 16.45 -33.47 7.25
N GLU A 198 16.83 -32.30 6.74
CA GLU A 198 18.10 -32.13 6.02
C GLU A 198 19.31 -32.32 6.95
N ILE A 199 19.29 -31.72 8.15
CA ILE A 199 20.34 -31.94 9.16
C ILE A 199 20.43 -33.41 9.56
N ARG A 200 19.29 -34.08 9.78
CA ARG A 200 19.25 -35.50 10.14
C ARG A 200 19.82 -36.40 9.04
N ASN A 201 19.68 -36.01 7.77
CA ASN A 201 20.22 -36.76 6.63
C ASN A 201 21.70 -36.46 6.35
N LEU A 202 22.26 -35.40 6.95
CA LEU A 202 23.68 -35.05 6.86
C LEU A 202 24.52 -35.66 8.00
N ILE A 203 23.89 -36.19 9.05
CA ILE A 203 24.56 -36.94 10.12
C ILE A 203 24.68 -38.40 9.63
N PRO A 204 25.89 -38.91 9.35
CA PRO A 204 26.07 -40.32 9.01
C PRO A 204 25.68 -41.20 10.20
N PRO A 205 25.08 -42.39 9.98
CA PRO A 205 24.71 -43.29 11.06
C PRO A 205 26.00 -43.84 11.70
N GLY A 206 26.45 -43.23 12.81
CA GLY A 206 27.64 -43.69 13.51
C GLY A 206 28.25 -42.80 14.61
N GLU A 207 27.72 -41.60 14.91
CA GLU A 207 28.32 -40.70 15.93
C GLU A 207 27.40 -40.36 17.12
N ASP A 208 26.47 -41.25 17.50
CA ASP A 208 25.61 -41.06 18.70
C ASP A 208 25.82 -42.16 19.77
N GLU A 209 26.98 -42.80 19.84
CA GLU A 209 27.33 -43.68 20.97
C GLU A 209 28.75 -43.39 21.48
N GLU A 210 28.95 -42.24 22.12
CA GLU A 210 30.04 -42.04 23.08
C GLU A 210 29.71 -40.82 23.95
N GLY A 211 29.18 -41.05 25.15
CA GLY A 211 29.02 -39.97 26.12
C GLY A 211 27.97 -40.10 27.22
N GLU A 212 27.78 -41.29 27.83
CA GLU A 212 27.26 -41.37 29.20
C GLU A 212 28.11 -42.38 30.00
N GLU A 213 29.26 -41.90 30.50
CA GLU A 213 29.87 -42.44 31.73
C GLU A 213 29.48 -41.51 32.88
N GLU A 214 28.60 -42.00 33.76
CA GLU A 214 28.77 -42.10 35.23
C GLU A 214 27.58 -42.82 35.89
#